data_AF-A0A7C6S0U0-F1
#
_entry.id   AF-A0A7C6S0U0-F1
#
_cell.length_a   1.000
_cell.length_b   1.000
_cell.length_c   1.000
_cell.angle_alpha   90.00
_cell.angle_beta   90.00
_cell.angle_gamma   90.00
#
_symmetry.space_group_name_H-M   'P 1'
#
loop_
_entity.id
_entity.type
_entity.pdbx_description
1 polymer ?
#
loop_
_entity_poly.entity_id
_entity_poly.type
_entity_poly.pdbx_seq_one_letter_code
_entity_poly.pdbx_strand_id
1 'polypeptide(L)'
;LKGTGIYHQTNEGSLEYKVALDEDLNILGFIEIEYNHSSGSFKAHATGFLNKLIDTNLLEFEDLDEQTNATNSTNLLTDMLIALKEVLQ
;
A
#
# COMPACT_ATOMS: atom_id res chain seq x y z
N LEU A 1 2.81 -6.63 5.57
CA LEU A 1 2.17 -6.72 4.24
C LEU A 1 3.23 -7.02 3.20
N LYS A 2 3.03 -8.10 2.43
CA LYS A 2 3.87 -8.43 1.28
C LYS A 2 2.95 -8.67 0.09
N GLY A 3 3.24 -8.03 -1.03
CA GLY A 3 2.48 -8.17 -2.27
C GLY A 3 3.41 -8.24 -3.47
N THR A 4 2.95 -8.95 -4.50
CA THR A 4 3.61 -9.08 -5.80
C THR A 4 2.60 -8.66 -6.88
N GLY A 5 3.04 -7.87 -7.85
CA GLY A 5 2.17 -7.38 -8.93
C GLY A 5 2.89 -7.31 -10.27
N ILE A 6 2.12 -7.34 -11.36
CA ILE A 6 2.65 -7.20 -12.72
C ILE A 6 2.59 -5.74 -13.15
N TYR A 7 3.70 -5.22 -13.67
CA TYR A 7 3.80 -3.90 -14.28
C TYR A 7 4.41 -3.97 -15.69
N HIS A 8 4.08 -2.99 -16.54
CA HIS A 8 4.40 -3.03 -17.98
C HIS A 8 4.05 -4.36 -18.66
N GLN A 9 2.93 -4.98 -18.25
CA GLN A 9 2.35 -6.23 -18.78
C GLN A 9 3.20 -7.51 -18.65
N THR A 10 4.49 -7.41 -18.32
CA THR A 10 5.44 -8.53 -18.36
C THR A 10 6.45 -8.55 -17.23
N ASN A 11 6.63 -7.44 -16.50
CA ASN A 11 7.56 -7.39 -15.39
C ASN A 11 6.85 -7.67 -14.08
N GLU A 12 7.42 -8.51 -13.24
CA GLU A 12 6.95 -8.74 -11.88
C GLU A 12 7.72 -7.81 -10.93
N GLY A 13 7.00 -7.17 -10.01
CA GLY A 13 7.59 -6.41 -8.93
C GLY A 13 7.00 -6.79 -7.58
N SER A 14 7.78 -6.64 -6.53
CA SER A 14 7.37 -6.93 -5.15
C SER A 14 7.46 -5.70 -4.25
N LEU A 15 6.49 -5.60 -3.35
CA LEU A 15 6.40 -4.59 -2.31
C LEU A 15 6.27 -5.27 -0.95
N GLU A 16 7.06 -4.86 0.02
CA GLU A 16 6.98 -5.35 1.39
C GLU A 16 7.06 -4.20 2.40
N TYR A 17 6.04 -4.12 3.26
CA TYR A 17 5.88 -3.07 4.26
C TYR A 17 5.44 -3.68 5.59
N LYS A 18 5.95 -3.15 6.70
CA LYS A 18 5.32 -3.32 8.02
C LYS A 18 4.42 -2.12 8.28
N VAL A 19 3.19 -2.38 8.71
CA VAL A 19 2.24 -1.33 9.10
C VAL A 19 1.97 -1.49 10.59
N ALA A 20 2.06 -0.39 11.33
CA ALA A 20 1.73 -0.35 12.74
C ALA A 20 0.28 0.12 12.89
N LEU A 21 -0.51 -0.63 13.66
CA LEU A 21 -1.89 -0.31 14.01
C LEU A 21 -2.00 -0.13 15.53
N ASP A 22 -2.89 0.74 15.97
CA ASP A 22 -3.31 0.78 17.38
C ASP A 22 -4.43 -0.23 17.68
N GLU A 23 -4.96 -0.19 18.91
CA GLU A 23 -6.03 -1.09 19.38
C GLU A 23 -7.36 -0.89 18.64
N ASP A 24 -7.59 0.30 18.08
CA ASP A 24 -8.78 0.66 17.31
C ASP A 24 -8.58 0.45 15.80
N LEU A 25 -7.44 -0.12 15.38
CA LEU A 25 -7.02 -0.34 14.00
C LEU A 25 -6.73 0.94 13.21
N ASN A 26 -6.38 2.03 13.89
CA ASN A 26 -5.85 3.22 13.24
C ASN A 26 -4.40 3.01 12.82
N ILE A 27 -4.04 3.51 11.64
CA ILE A 27 -2.69 3.39 11.10
C ILE A 27 -1.77 4.42 11.79
N LEU A 28 -0.84 3.93 12.61
CA LEU A 28 0.15 4.75 13.31
C LEU A 28 1.35 5.09 12.41
N GLY A 29 1.62 4.26 11.40
CA GLY A 29 2.74 4.43 10.50
C GLY A 29 3.15 3.14 9.80
N PHE A 30 4.22 3.23 9.01
CA PHE A 30 4.73 2.10 8.25
C PHE A 30 6.26 2.14 8.11
N ILE A 31 6.85 0.98 7.84
CA ILE A 31 8.26 0.82 7.50
C ILE A 31 8.33 0.03 6.20
N GLU A 32 9.04 0.57 5.20
CA GLU A 32 9.40 -0.17 4.01
C GLU A 32 10.45 -1.23 4.34
N ILE A 33 10.17 -2.48 3.97
CA ILE A 33 11.09 -3.61 4.06
C ILE A 33 11.72 -3.89 2.69
N GLU A 34 10.91 -3.84 1.63
CA GLU A 34 11.35 -4.07 0.25
C GLU A 34 10.51 -3.26 -0.74
N TYR A 35 11.17 -2.68 -1.74
CA TYR A 35 10.53 -2.04 -2.89
C TYR A 35 11.25 -2.46 -4.17
N ASN A 36 10.86 -3.60 -4.72
CA ASN A 36 11.37 -4.14 -5.98
C ASN A 36 10.32 -3.95 -7.08
N HIS A 37 9.88 -2.71 -7.26
CA HIS A 37 8.99 -2.29 -8.33
C HIS A 37 9.65 -1.14 -9.11
N SER A 38 8.97 -0.59 -10.12
CA SER A 38 9.45 0.57 -10.90
C SER A 38 10.06 1.66 -9.99
N SER A 39 11.36 1.92 -10.18
CA SER A 39 12.13 2.83 -9.32
C SER A 39 11.82 4.32 -9.58
N GLY A 40 12.25 5.20 -8.67
CA GLY A 40 12.18 6.65 -8.86
C GLY A 40 10.87 7.26 -8.36
N SER A 41 10.19 8.04 -9.21
CA SER A 41 8.98 8.78 -8.83
C SER A 41 7.84 7.88 -8.34
N PHE A 42 7.73 6.64 -8.84
CA PHE A 42 6.70 5.69 -8.43
C PHE A 42 6.82 5.28 -6.95
N LYS A 43 8.05 5.07 -6.47
CA LYS A 43 8.32 4.82 -5.05
C LYS A 43 7.88 5.99 -4.18
N ALA A 44 8.18 7.22 -4.61
CA ALA A 44 7.76 8.43 -3.90
C ALA A 44 6.24 8.56 -3.84
N HIS A 45 5.53 8.22 -4.93
CA HIS A 45 4.07 8.20 -4.94
C HIS A 45 3.49 7.12 -4.03
N ALA A 46 4.03 5.89 -4.04
CA ALA A 46 3.61 4.80 -3.16
C ALA A 46 3.80 5.15 -1.67
N THR A 47 4.95 5.75 -1.34
CA THR A 47 5.23 6.26 0.01
C THR A 47 4.29 7.39 0.39
N GLY A 48 4.05 8.33 -0.53
CA GLY A 48 3.12 9.43 -0.33
C GLY A 48 1.68 8.96 -0.14
N PHE A 49 1.27 7.89 -0.81
CA PHE A 49 -0.02 7.24 -0.61
C PHE A 49 -0.15 6.70 0.83
N LEU A 50 0.79 5.87 1.29
CA LEU A 50 0.75 5.34 2.66
C LEU A 50 0.82 6.45 3.73
N ASN A 51 1.57 7.52 3.49
CA ASN A 51 1.62 8.67 4.40
C ASN A 51 0.25 9.37 4.55
N LYS A 52 -0.59 9.39 3.51
CA LYS A 52 -1.94 9.96 3.60
C LYS A 52 -2.90 9.13 4.46
N LEU A 53 -2.57 7.86 4.69
CA LEU A 53 -3.38 6.94 5.47
C LEU A 53 -2.99 6.92 6.96
N ILE A 54 -1.90 7.58 7.35
CA ILE A 54 -1.56 7.76 8.76
C ILE A 54 -2.70 8.51 9.46
N ASP A 55 -3.03 8.08 10.68
CA ASP A 55 -4.14 8.56 11.49
C ASP A 55 -5.55 8.26 10.92
N THR A 56 -5.64 7.41 9.88
CA THR A 56 -6.92 6.90 9.37
C THR A 56 -7.20 5.50 9.92
N ASN A 57 -8.48 5.16 10.05
CA ASN A 57 -8.91 3.83 10.45
C ASN A 57 -8.83 2.86 9.28
N LEU A 58 -8.16 1.72 9.46
CA LEU A 58 -8.02 0.72 8.40
C LEU A 58 -9.38 0.16 7.93
N LEU A 59 -10.36 0.04 8.81
CA LEU A 59 -11.69 -0.48 8.45
C LEU A 59 -12.50 0.51 7.62
N GLU A 60 -12.21 1.80 7.74
CA GLU A 60 -12.84 2.87 6.95
C GLU A 60 -12.14 3.11 5.60
N PHE A 61 -11.01 2.44 5.37
CA PHE A 61 -10.33 2.50 4.07
C PHE A 61 -11.23 1.92 2.97
N GLU A 62 -11.52 2.76 1.98
CA GLU A 62 -12.14 2.43 0.71
C GLU A 62 -11.14 2.68 -0.41
N ASP A 63 -11.21 1.88 -1.47
CA ASP A 63 -10.30 1.97 -2.60
C ASP A 63 -10.31 3.38 -3.22
N LEU A 64 -9.13 3.98 -3.36
CA LEU A 64 -8.91 5.33 -3.89
C LEU A 64 -8.46 5.27 -5.37
N ASP A 65 -9.06 4.35 -6.14
CA ASP A 65 -8.67 3.92 -7.50
C ASP A 65 -8.49 5.10 -8.49
N GLU A 66 -9.05 6.29 -8.22
CA GLU A 66 -9.04 7.44 -9.13
C GLU A 66 -7.96 8.53 -8.88
N GLN A 67 -7.13 8.46 -7.83
CA GLN A 67 -6.27 9.62 -7.44
C GLN A 67 -4.76 9.46 -7.52
N THR A 68 -4.22 8.41 -8.15
CA THR A 68 -2.78 8.11 -8.03
C THR A 68 -2.04 8.16 -9.37
N ASN A 69 -0.95 8.94 -9.43
CA ASN A 69 0.00 8.99 -10.56
C ASN A 69 0.89 7.72 -10.67
N ALA A 70 0.56 6.66 -9.92
CA ALA A 70 1.35 5.44 -9.78
C ALA A 70 0.47 4.18 -9.70
N THR A 71 -0.57 4.14 -10.53
CA THR A 71 -1.68 3.16 -10.57
C THR A 71 -1.26 1.74 -10.18
N ASN A 72 -0.21 1.16 -10.78
CA ASN A 72 0.15 -0.24 -10.47
C ASN A 72 0.66 -0.45 -9.03
N SER A 73 1.51 0.44 -8.52
CA SER A 73 2.07 0.29 -7.18
C SER A 73 1.07 0.64 -6.10
N THR A 74 0.22 1.64 -6.35
CA THR A 74 -0.83 2.05 -5.42
C THR A 74 -1.95 1.04 -5.40
N ASN A 75 -2.36 0.47 -6.54
CA ASN A 75 -3.38 -0.57 -6.56
C ASN A 75 -2.88 -1.83 -5.85
N LEU A 76 -1.61 -2.22 -6.04
CA LEU A 76 -1.04 -3.31 -5.26
C LEU A 76 -1.03 -3.02 -3.74
N LEU A 77 -0.75 -1.77 -3.33
CA LEU A 77 -0.83 -1.38 -1.92
C LEU A 77 -2.27 -1.37 -1.39
N THR A 78 -3.24 -0.91 -2.19
CA THR A 78 -4.67 -1.01 -1.87
C THR A 78 -5.07 -2.46 -1.66
N ASP A 79 -4.75 -3.36 -2.60
CA ASP A 79 -5.05 -4.79 -2.51
C ASP A 79 -4.46 -5.40 -1.22
N MET A 80 -3.22 -5.03 -0.88
CA MET A 80 -2.56 -5.47 0.35
C MET A 80 -3.26 -4.97 1.62
N LEU A 81 -3.78 -3.74 1.62
CA LEU A 81 -4.51 -3.16 2.76
C LEU A 81 -5.92 -3.75 2.90
N ILE A 82 -6.62 -3.99 1.79
CA ILE A 82 -7.91 -4.67 1.77
C ILE A 82 -7.74 -6.10 2.31
N ALA A 83 -6.72 -6.84 1.85
CA ALA A 83 -6.45 -8.18 2.35
C ALA A 83 -6.13 -8.18 3.86
N LEU A 84 -5.46 -7.15 4.38
CA LEU A 84 -5.26 -7.00 5.83
C LEU A 84 -6.57 -6.75 6.56
N LYS A 85 -7.41 -5.86 6.03
CA LYS A 85 -8.74 -5.53 6.57
C LYS A 85 -9.62 -6.78 6.66
N GLU A 86 -9.64 -7.62 5.62
CA GLU A 86 -10.42 -8.87 5.61
C GLU A 86 -9.99 -9.88 6.68
N VAL A 87 -8.72 -9.89 7.09
CA VAL A 87 -8.21 -10.77 8.16
C VAL A 87 -8.59 -10.27 9.56
N LEU A 88 -8.85 -8.97 9.70
CA LEU A 88 -9.14 -8.32 10.99
C LEU A 88 -10.64 -8.21 11.29
N GLN A 89 -11.50 -8.61 10.36
CA GLN A 89 -12.97 -8.67 10.51
C GLN A 89 -13.44 -10.07 10.93
#